data_AF-A0A938V9K4-F1
#
_entry.id   AF-A0A938V9K4-F1
#
_cell.length_a   1.000
_cell.length_b   1.000
_cell.length_c   1.000
_cell.angle_alpha   90.00
_cell.angle_beta   90.00
_cell.angle_gamma   90.00
#
_symmetry.space_group_name_H-M   'P 1'
#
loop_
_entity.id
_entity.type
_entity.pdbx_description
1 polymer ?
#
loop_
_entity_poly.entity_id
_entity_poly.type
_entity_poly.pdbx_seq_one_letter_code
_entity_poly.pdbx_strand_id
1 'polypeptide(L)' 'ERLFEPFVTEGKSHGTGLGLAICRKIVNEHKGRLEFQPNQPQGTRFDIRIPQFQD' A
#
# COMPACT_ATOMS: atom_id res chain seq x y z
N GLU A 1 1.33 11.32 -2.42
CA GLU A 1 1.32 11.16 -0.94
C GLU A 1 -0.01 10.66 -0.39
N ARG A 2 -1.16 11.15 -0.87
CA ARG A 2 -2.50 10.82 -0.35
C ARG A 2 -2.97 9.36 -0.48
N LEU A 3 -2.31 8.55 -1.31
CA LEU A 3 -2.79 7.20 -1.68
C LEU A 3 -2.92 6.22 -0.49
N PHE A 4 -2.19 6.46 0.61
CA PHE A 4 -2.27 5.64 1.82
C PHE A 4 -3.07 6.30 2.96
N GLU A 5 -3.66 7.48 2.73
CA GLU A 5 -4.52 8.13 3.71
C GLU A 5 -5.88 7.40 3.78
N PRO A 6 -6.44 7.21 4.99
CA PRO A 6 -7.79 6.69 5.14
C PRO A 6 -8.81 7.51 4.35
N PHE A 7 -9.83 6.83 3.81
CA PHE A 7 -10.94 7.44 3.06
C PHE A 7 -10.59 8.06 1.71
N VAL A 8 -9.34 7.92 1.25
CA VAL A 8 -8.97 8.31 -0.12
C VAL A 8 -9.42 7.24 -1.10
N THR A 9 -10.32 7.60 -2.00
CA THR A 9 -10.87 6.71 -3.03
C THR A 9 -11.30 7.53 -4.24
N GLU A 10 -11.21 6.93 -5.44
CA GLU A 10 -11.63 7.54 -6.69
C GLU A 10 -12.34 6.49 -7.55
N GLY A 11 -13.42 6.88 -8.23
CA GLY A 11 -14.06 6.08 -9.27
C GLY A 11 -14.90 4.86 -8.83
N LYS A 12 -14.97 4.51 -7.54
CA LYS A 12 -15.85 3.44 -7.03
C LYS A 12 -16.94 4.01 -6.11
N SER A 13 -18.20 3.82 -6.48
CA SER A 13 -19.38 4.30 -5.74
C SER A 13 -19.49 3.80 -4.29
N HIS A 14 -18.94 2.62 -3.99
CA HIS A 14 -18.95 2.01 -2.66
C HIS A 14 -17.54 1.71 -2.14
N GLY A 15 -16.51 2.37 -2.69
CA GLY A 15 -15.14 2.25 -2.20
C GLY A 15 -15.01 2.99 -0.87
N THR A 16 -14.54 2.33 0.19
CA THR A 16 -14.33 2.99 1.48
C THR A 16 -13.01 3.76 1.56
N GLY A 17 -12.07 3.51 0.65
CA GLY A 17 -10.73 4.10 0.70
C GLY A 17 -9.86 3.64 1.86
N LEU A 18 -10.20 2.53 2.53
CA LEU A 18 -9.48 2.07 3.73
C LEU A 18 -8.40 1.01 3.47
N GLY A 19 -8.48 0.29 2.34
CA GLY A 19 -7.63 -0.88 2.09
C GLY A 19 -6.13 -0.58 2.16
N LEU A 20 -5.66 0.46 1.47
CA LEU A 20 -4.24 0.81 1.41
C LEU A 20 -3.70 1.34 2.75
N ALA A 21 -4.53 2.07 3.51
CA ALA A 21 -4.18 2.52 4.85
C ALA A 21 -3.97 1.31 5.79
N ILE A 22 -4.86 0.31 5.71
CA ILE A 22 -4.74 -0.95 6.47
C ILE A 22 -3.48 -1.72 6.05
N CYS A 23 -3.23 -1.88 4.74
CA CYS A 23 -2.03 -2.56 4.25
C CYS A 23 -0.75 -1.89 4.76
N ARG A 24 -0.66 -0.56 4.71
CA ARG A 24 0.51 0.17 5.22
C ARG A 24 0.68 -0.03 6.72
N LYS A 25 -0.42 -0.02 7.50
CA LYS A 25 -0.38 -0.30 8.94
C LYS A 25 0.18 -1.71 9.22
N ILE A 26 -0.35 -2.74 8.56
CA ILE A 26 0.08 -4.13 8.72
C ILE A 26 1.57 -4.27 8.38
N VAL A 27 2.00 -3.73 7.23
CA VAL A 27 3.40 -3.83 6.80
C VAL A 27 4.34 -3.11 7.78
N ASN A 28 3.94 -1.95 8.30
CA ASN A 28 4.71 -1.22 9.31
C ASN A 28 4.82 -1.99 10.64
N GLU A 29 3.74 -2.64 11.09
CA GLU A 29 3.74 -3.50 12.29
C GLU A 29 4.72 -4.67 12.15
N HIS A 30 4.94 -5.16 10.93
CA HIS A 30 5.95 -6.16 10.60
C HIS A 30 7.35 -5.58 10.35
N LYS A 31 7.59 -4.31 10.73
CA LYS A 31 8.85 -3.58 10.49
C LYS A 31 9.23 -3.50 9.01
N GLY A 32 8.26 -3.62 8.13
CA GLY A 32 8.42 -3.58 6.69
C GLY A 32 8.15 -2.19 6.09
N ARG A 33 8.12 -2.14 4.76
CA ARG A 33 7.82 -0.95 3.97
C ARG A 33 6.91 -1.29 2.78
N LEU A 34 5.88 -0.48 2.57
CA LEU A 34 4.98 -0.53 1.42
C LEU A 34 5.15 0.75 0.58
N GLU A 35 5.47 0.57 -0.71
CA GLU A 35 5.72 1.66 -1.66
C GLU A 35 4.90 1.51 -2.94
N PHE A 36 4.51 2.64 -3.51
CA PHE A 36 3.95 2.70 -4.85
C PHE A 36 5.09 2.99 -5.83
N GLN A 37 5.18 2.20 -6.91
CA GLN A 37 6.23 2.34 -7.92
C GLN A 37 5.60 2.63 -9.30
N PRO A 38 6.25 3.46 -10.14
CA PRO A 38 5.90 3.53 -11.56
C PRO A 38 5.97 2.14 -12.18
N ASN A 39 4.93 1.76 -12.93
CA ASN A 39 4.92 0.52 -13.68
C ASN A 39 4.93 0.83 -15.18
N GLN A 40 5.97 0.37 -15.87
CA GLN A 40 6.06 0.49 -17.33
C GLN A 40 5.81 -0.87 -17.99
N PRO A 41 5.11 -0.91 -19.15
CA PRO A 41 4.49 0.23 -19.83
C PRO A 41 3.16 0.68 -19.20
N GLN A 42 2.50 -0.17 -18.40
CA GLN A 42 1.17 0.12 -17.87
C GLN A 42 0.86 -0.66 -16.59
N GLY A 43 -0.18 -0.24 -15.86
CA GLY A 43 -0.69 -0.92 -14.67
C GLY A 43 -0.21 -0.28 -13.37
N THR A 44 -0.42 -1.00 -12.26
CA THR A 44 -0.19 -0.49 -10.91
C THR A 44 0.75 -1.43 -10.17
N ARG A 45 1.87 -0.91 -9.66
CA ARG A 45 2.86 -1.70 -8.92
C ARG A 45 3.00 -1.20 -7.48
N PHE A 46 2.93 -2.14 -6.56
CA PHE A 46 3.24 -1.92 -5.15
C PHE A 46 4.33 -2.88 -4.70
N ASP A 47 5.37 -2.34 -4.07
CA ASP A 47 6.47 -3.12 -3.52
C ASP A 47 6.30 -3.23 -2.00
N ILE A 48 6.29 -4.45 -1.48
CA ILE A 48 6.32 -4.75 -0.04
C ILE A 48 7.69 -5.34 0.28
N ARG A 49 8.39 -4.76 1.25
CA ARG A 49 9.65 -5.31 1.79
C ARG A 49 9.47 -5.57 3.27
N ILE A 50 9.80 -6.77 3.73
CA ILE A 50 9.75 -7.19 5.13
C ILE A 50 11.16 -7.61 5.56
N PRO A 51 11.59 -7.36 6.81
CA PRO A 51 12.86 -7.89 7.30
C PRO A 51 12.90 -9.41 7.20
N GLN A 52 14.02 -9.93 6.70
CA GLN A 52 14.28 -11.36 6.75
C GLN A 52 14.60 -11.74 8.20
N PHE A 53 13.92 -12.76 8.72
CA PHE A 53 14.35 -13.40 9.97
C PHE A 53 15.71 -14.06 9.70
N GLN A 54 16.72 -13.69 10.46
CA GLN A 54 17.98 -14.42 10.53
C GLN A 54 17.99 -15.16 11.87
N ASP A 55 18.16 -16.48 11.81
CA ASP A 55 18.31 -17.35 12.98
C ASP A 55 19.65 -17.10 13.70
#